data_AF-A0A9P5S7E5-F1
#
_entry.id   AF-A0A9P5S7E5-F1
#
_cell.length_a   1.000
_cell.length_b   1.000
_cell.length_c   1.000
_cell.angle_alpha   90.00
_cell.angle_beta   90.00
_cell.angle_gamma   90.00
#
_symmetry.space_group_name_H-M   'P 1'
#
loop_
_entity.id
_entity.type
_entity.pdbx_description
1 polymer ?
#
loop_
_entity_poly.entity_id
_entity_poly.type
_entity_poly.pdbx_seq_one_letter_code
_entity_poly.pdbx_strand_id
1 'polypeptide(L)'
;MTNMEPQSSTSNTLEGSPTVLIVGAGLARLLLGIYPEEAMIPYQIFEHASEIKPLGLRCALARNFWKRMSQTEKAIRQEELMACLISQI
;
A
#
# COMPACT_ATOMS: atom_id res chain seq x y z
N MET A 1 -10.28 20.15 -24.14
CA MET A 1 -10.83 18.87 -23.65
C MET A 1 -9.79 17.79 -23.91
N THR A 2 -8.75 17.74 -23.08
CA THR A 2 -7.66 16.77 -23.20
C THR A 2 -7.95 15.61 -22.25
N ASN A 3 -8.12 14.42 -22.83
CA ASN A 3 -8.32 13.17 -22.13
C ASN A 3 -7.26 12.97 -21.03
N MET A 4 -7.70 12.57 -19.84
CA MET A 4 -6.86 11.94 -18.84
C MET A 4 -7.48 10.58 -18.51
N GLU A 5 -6.96 9.55 -19.16
CA GLU A 5 -7.13 8.15 -18.78
C GLU A 5 -6.44 7.94 -17.43
N PRO A 6 -7.13 7.45 -16.38
CA PRO A 6 -6.43 6.98 -15.18
C PRO A 6 -5.69 5.70 -15.55
N GLN A 7 -4.36 5.70 -15.36
CA GLN A 7 -3.51 4.58 -15.73
C GLN A 7 -3.94 3.30 -15.00
N SER A 8 -4.50 2.38 -15.78
CA SER A 8 -4.63 0.96 -15.49
C SER A 8 -3.23 0.36 -15.48
N SER A 9 -2.67 0.15 -14.29
CA SER A 9 -1.55 -0.77 -14.11
C SER A 9 -2.09 -2.22 -14.21
N THR A 10 -1.87 -2.85 -15.35
CA THR A 10 -1.80 -4.32 -15.56
C THR A 10 -1.11 -5.02 -14.39
N SER A 11 -1.48 -6.21 -13.89
CA SER A 11 -1.81 -7.46 -14.61
C SER A 11 -2.29 -8.57 -13.64
N ASN A 12 -3.09 -9.52 -14.18
CA ASN A 12 -3.55 -10.82 -13.64
C ASN A 12 -4.96 -10.85 -13.01
N THR A 13 -5.99 -10.73 -13.86
CA THR A 13 -7.36 -11.11 -13.52
C THR A 13 -7.46 -12.64 -13.43
N LEU A 14 -7.27 -13.19 -12.24
CA LEU A 14 -7.83 -14.49 -11.89
C LEU A 14 -9.33 -14.26 -11.63
N GLU A 15 -10.17 -14.67 -12.58
CA GLU A 15 -11.64 -14.63 -12.48
C GLU A 15 -12.08 -15.22 -11.12
N GLY A 16 -12.36 -14.36 -10.13
CA GLY A 16 -12.86 -14.76 -8.80
C GLY A 16 -12.10 -14.24 -7.57
N SER A 17 -10.98 -13.52 -7.70
CA SER A 17 -10.30 -12.94 -6.53
C SER A 17 -10.96 -11.62 -6.08
N PRO A 18 -11.24 -11.44 -4.77
CA PRO A 18 -11.83 -10.20 -4.27
C PRO A 18 -10.83 -9.05 -4.42
N THR A 19 -11.22 -8.00 -5.14
CA THR A 19 -10.43 -6.77 -5.26
C THR A 19 -10.82 -5.78 -4.17
N VAL A 20 -9.83 -5.25 -3.45
CA VAL A 20 -10.04 -4.33 -2.32
C VAL A 20 -9.98 -2.89 -2.82
N LEU A 21 -11.11 -2.18 -2.72
CA LEU A 21 -11.20 -0.76 -3.04
C LEU A 21 -10.98 0.08 -1.78
N ILE A 22 -9.90 0.86 -1.73
CA ILE A 22 -9.58 1.75 -0.61
C ILE A 22 -9.92 3.20 -1.01
N VAL A 23 -10.98 3.76 -0.43
CA VAL A 23 -11.40 5.14 -0.70
C VAL A 23 -10.79 6.09 0.33
N GLY A 24 -9.87 6.92 -0.12
CA GLY A 24 -9.16 7.98 0.57
C GLY A 24 -7.67 7.67 0.79
N ALA A 25 -6.80 8.64 0.54
CA ALA A 25 -5.34 8.56 0.72
C ALA A 25 -4.86 9.22 2.04
N GLY A 26 -5.67 9.12 3.09
CA GLY A 26 -5.24 9.49 4.45
C GLY A 26 -4.22 8.49 5.01
N LEU A 27 -3.38 8.91 5.97
CA LEU A 27 -2.34 8.06 6.57
C LEU A 27 -2.86 6.68 6.95
N ALA A 28 -3.96 6.58 7.70
CA ALA A 28 -4.54 5.31 8.12
C ALA A 28 -4.91 4.37 6.95
N ARG A 29 -5.34 4.91 5.80
CA ARG A 29 -5.75 4.14 4.63
C ARG A 29 -4.56 3.79 3.72
N LEU A 30 -3.58 4.68 3.60
CA LEU A 30 -2.31 4.35 2.95
C LEU A 30 -1.61 3.20 3.68
N LEU A 31 -1.63 3.25 5.01
CA LEU A 31 -1.12 2.18 5.87
C LEU A 31 -1.90 0.87 5.70
N LEU A 32 -3.20 0.94 5.41
CA LEU A 32 -4.00 -0.23 5.12
C LEU A 32 -3.55 -0.92 3.83
N GLY A 33 -3.09 -0.18 2.82
CA GLY A 33 -2.59 -0.73 1.54
C GLY A 33 -1.43 -1.72 1.69
N ILE A 34 -0.67 -1.63 2.79
CA ILE A 34 0.43 -2.56 3.08
C ILE A 34 -0.09 -3.99 3.29
N TYR A 35 -1.27 -4.18 3.89
CA TYR A 35 -1.77 -5.52 4.19
C TYR A 35 -2.25 -6.30 2.95
N PRO A 36 -3.05 -5.71 2.04
CA PRO A 36 -3.37 -6.35 0.76
C PRO A 36 -2.14 -6.60 -0.11
N GLU A 37 -1.14 -5.71 -0.09
CA GLU A 37 0.12 -5.89 -0.83
C GLU A 37 0.83 -7.18 -0.38
N GLU A 38 1.05 -7.34 0.93
CA GLU A 38 1.67 -8.54 1.52
C GLU A 38 0.84 -9.82 1.28
N ALA A 39 -0.50 -9.70 1.28
CA ALA A 39 -1.38 -10.81 1.01
C ALA A 39 -1.54 -11.14 -0.49
N MET A 40 -0.84 -10.43 -1.38
CA MET A 40 -0.98 -10.51 -2.84
C MET A 40 -2.44 -10.34 -3.31
N ILE A 41 -3.22 -9.53 -2.58
CA ILE A 41 -4.62 -9.23 -2.90
C ILE A 41 -4.65 -7.97 -3.76
N PRO A 42 -5.31 -8.00 -4.94
CA PRO A 42 -5.41 -6.81 -5.78
C PRO A 42 -6.15 -5.70 -5.02
N TYR A 43 -5.55 -4.52 -4.94
CA TYR A 43 -6.17 -3.36 -4.31
C TYR A 43 -5.98 -2.09 -5.15
N GLN A 44 -6.88 -1.14 -4.97
CA GLN A 44 -6.80 0.16 -5.62
C GLN A 44 -7.15 1.27 -4.64
N ILE A 45 -6.31 2.30 -4.56
CA ILE A 45 -6.52 3.47 -3.70
C ILE A 45 -7.06 4.61 -4.56
N PHE A 46 -8.20 5.17 -4.17
CA PHE A 46 -8.77 6.36 -4.80
C PHE A 46 -8.80 7.52 -3.81
N GLU A 47 -8.43 8.72 -4.24
CA GLU A 47 -8.54 9.94 -3.44
C GLU A 47 -9.21 11.02 -4.29
N HIS A 48 -10.06 11.83 -3.64
CA HIS A 48 -10.76 12.93 -4.31
C HIS A 48 -9.83 14.13 -4.51
N ALA A 49 -8.90 14.36 -3.59
CA ALA A 49 -7.92 15.44 -3.72
C ALA A 49 -6.99 15.21 -4.93
N SER A 50 -6.95 16.17 -5.85
CA SER A 50 -6.08 16.16 -7.03
C SER A 50 -4.60 16.37 -6.70
N GLU A 51 -4.31 16.86 -5.50
CA GLU A 51 -2.97 17.12 -5.00
C GLU A 51 -2.82 16.57 -3.58
N ILE A 52 -1.67 15.96 -3.31
CA ILE A 52 -1.30 15.54 -1.97
C ILE A 52 -1.01 16.81 -1.16
N LYS A 53 -1.99 17.26 -0.37
CA LYS A 53 -1.73 18.27 0.66
C LYS A 53 -0.93 17.60 1.77
N PRO A 54 0.34 17.97 1.99
CA PRO A 54 1.06 17.48 3.16
C PRO A 54 0.21 17.86 4.36
N LEU A 55 -0.03 16.91 5.28
CA LEU A 55 -0.64 17.26 6.55
C LEU A 55 0.24 18.35 7.15
N GLY A 56 -0.21 19.61 7.12
CA GLY A 56 0.43 20.75 7.80
C GLY A 56 0.36 20.61 9.33
N LEU A 57 0.19 19.39 9.81
CA LEU A 57 -0.03 19.00 11.18
C LEU A 57 1.18 18.19 11.65
N ARG A 58 1.75 18.61 12.79
CA ARG A 58 2.58 17.73 13.60
C ARG A 58 1.67 16.59 14.11
N CYS A 59 1.78 15.42 13.51
CA CYS A 59 1.03 14.25 13.94
C CYS A 59 1.79 13.57 15.09
N ALA A 60 1.18 13.49 16.27
CA ALA A 60 1.67 12.66 17.36
C ALA A 60 1.18 11.23 17.14
N LEU A 61 2.04 10.38 16.57
CA LEU A 61 1.76 8.96 16.48
C LEU A 61 2.01 8.32 17.85
N ALA A 62 1.06 7.51 18.32
CA ALA A 62 1.23 6.76 19.56
C ALA A 62 2.47 5.86 19.46
N ARG A 63 3.23 5.71 20.55
CA ARG A 63 4.44 4.86 20.59
C ARG A 63 4.17 3.42 20.12
N ASN A 64 2.99 2.90 20.46
CA ASN A 64 2.56 1.56 20.04
C ASN A 64 2.34 1.45 18.53
N PHE A 65 1.88 2.54 17.91
CA PHE A 65 1.70 2.63 16.47
C PHE A 65 3.06 2.62 15.76
N TRP A 66 4.02 3.45 16.21
CA TRP A 66 5.37 3.46 15.66
C TRP A 66 6.10 2.11 15.80
N LYS A 67 5.94 1.46 16.97
CA LYS A 67 6.53 0.13 17.20
C LYS A 67 5.99 -0.91 16.22
N ARG A 68 4.67 -0.90 15.95
CA ARG A 68 4.07 -1.80 14.96
C ARG A 68 4.58 -1.52 13.55
N MET A 69 4.66 -0.24 13.15
CA MET A 69 5.16 0.13 11.82
C MET A 69 6.60 -0.35 11.58
N SER A 70 7.50 -0.13 12.55
CA SER A 70 8.90 -0.59 12.43
C SER A 70 9.05 -2.11 12.50
N GLN A 71 8.08 -2.84 13.07
CA GLN A 71 8.07 -4.30 13.03
C GLN A 71 7.64 -4.81 11.66
N THR A 72 6.58 -4.23 11.08
CA THR A 72 6.13 -4.56 9.73
C THR A 72 7.26 -4.33 8.72
N GLU A 73 7.93 -3.18 8.75
CA GLU A 73 9.05 -2.88 7.85
C GLU A 73 10.18 -3.92 7.91
N LYS A 74 10.48 -4.45 9.10
CA LYS A 74 11.49 -5.51 9.26
C LYS A 74 11.01 -6.85 8.75
N ALA A 75 9.73 -7.19 8.95
CA ALA A 75 9.14 -8.41 8.44
C ALA A 75 9.18 -8.43 6.90
N ILE A 76 8.79 -7.31 6.26
CA ILE A 76 8.82 -7.14 4.80
C ILE A 76 10.25 -7.33 4.25
N ARG A 77 11.24 -6.64 4.83
CA ARG A 77 12.64 -6.80 4.38
C ARG A 77 13.19 -8.21 4.58
N GLN A 78 12.73 -8.94 5.59
CA GLN A 78 13.15 -10.33 5.78
C GLN A 78 12.55 -11.24 4.71
N GLU A 79 11.30 -11.03 4.33
CA GLU A 79 10.69 -11.76 3.20
C GLU A 79 11.43 -11.48 1.88
N GLU A 80 11.77 -10.22 1.59
CA GLU A 80 12.58 -9.88 0.41
C GLU A 80 13.99 -10.50 0.44
N LEU A 81 14.66 -10.48 1.61
CA LEU A 81 15.99 -11.07 1.76
C LEU A 81 15.94 -12.60 1.61
N MET A 82 14.92 -13.25 2.15
CA MET A 82 14.73 -14.71 2.01
C MET A 82 14.38 -15.09 0.56
N ALA A 83 13.56 -14.31 -0.14
CA ALA A 83 13.26 -14.52 -1.55
C ALA A 83 14.53 -14.36 -2.42
N CYS A 84 15.37 -13.35 -2.14
CA CYS A 84 16.63 -13.14 -2.84
C CYS A 84 17.63 -14.29 -2.58
N LEU A 85 17.70 -14.80 -1.35
CA LEU A 85 18.58 -15.91 -0.98
C LEU A 85 18.19 -17.22 -1.69
N ILE A 86 16.89 -17.49 -1.83
CA ILE A 86 16.38 -18.68 -2.55
C ILE A 86 16.62 -18.56 -4.05
N SER A 87 16.65 -17.35 -4.62
CA SER A 87 16.95 -17.14 -6.04
C SER A 87 18.46 -17.19 -6.37
N GLN A 88 19.35 -17.19 -5.38
CA GLN A 88 20.81 -17.24 -5.55
C GLN A 88 21.40 -18.66 -5.36
N ILE A 89 20.56 -19.66 -5.10
CA ILE A 89 20.91 -21.09 -5.07
C ILE A 89 20.44 -21.74 -6.37
#